data_AF-A0A1C6BDR1-F1
#
_entry.id   AF-A0A1C6BDR1-F1
#
_cell.length_a   1.000
_cell.length_b   1.000
_cell.length_c   1.000
_cell.angle_alpha   90.00
_cell.angle_beta   90.00
_cell.angle_gamma   90.00
#
_symmetry.space_group_name_H-M   'P 1'
#
loop_
_entity.id
_entity.type
_entity.pdbx_description
1 polymer ?
#
loop_
_entity_poly.entity_id
_entity_poly.type
_entity_poly.pdbx_seq_one_letter_code
_entity_poly.pdbx_strand_id
1 'polypeptide(L)'
;MGNAKELIELNNTYREQLNEENKEFYDDILVYIRAKSFFKDERQVEESLLEILTDIIEAQNQEVKASDYFGKNPKEISDEILKNTNQMSFKDMIKLFLGVMGIYILITALPGLINPSEGLDLGKFFIGLVITFLFIGVIINLVGNTVYSNKSKKLTFTICALFCLDMILIISMEKFLPTMFEIKLTGVVGIIVISILGIVGIIYGLKEKLFYSFLPIIVVACTLGILNRLEFTKFLINEEPGKTISIVAMPIAFILFYLITYLQTRDKKNKESQK
;
A
#
# COMPACT_ATOMS: atom_id res chain seq x y z
N MET A 1 22.39 -10.83 -10.83
CA MET A 1 21.44 -11.38 -9.85
C MET A 1 20.24 -10.45 -9.82
N GLY A 2 19.05 -11.00 -10.04
CA GLY A 2 17.85 -10.24 -10.35
C GLY A 2 17.31 -9.43 -9.16
N ASN A 3 16.58 -8.36 -9.47
CA ASN A 3 15.81 -7.60 -8.50
C ASN A 3 14.70 -8.50 -7.91
N ALA A 4 14.25 -8.29 -6.66
CA ALA A 4 13.16 -9.07 -6.04
C ALA A 4 11.90 -9.16 -6.94
N LYS A 5 11.64 -8.12 -7.75
CA LYS A 5 10.58 -8.11 -8.76
C LYS A 5 10.73 -9.19 -9.84
N GLU A 6 11.96 -9.46 -10.29
CA GLU A 6 12.24 -10.50 -11.28
C GLU A 6 12.01 -11.88 -10.68
N LEU A 7 12.37 -12.08 -9.41
CA LEU A 7 12.08 -13.31 -8.68
C LEU A 7 10.57 -13.54 -8.52
N ILE A 8 9.81 -12.50 -8.17
CA ILE A 8 8.34 -12.57 -8.10
C ILE A 8 7.74 -12.96 -9.45
N GLU A 9 8.18 -12.34 -10.54
CA GLU A 9 7.71 -12.67 -11.90
C GLU A 9 8.05 -14.12 -12.25
N LEU A 10 9.29 -14.55 -12.00
CA LEU A 10 9.74 -15.92 -12.26
C LEU A 10 8.95 -16.95 -11.44
N ASN A 11 8.71 -16.65 -10.16
CA ASN A 11 7.92 -17.47 -9.27
C ASN A 11 6.49 -17.67 -9.81
N ASN A 12 5.85 -16.60 -10.26
CA ASN A 12 4.51 -16.68 -10.86
C ASN A 12 4.51 -17.52 -12.14
N THR A 13 5.53 -17.40 -13.00
CA THR A 13 5.64 -18.22 -14.22
C THR A 13 5.83 -19.70 -13.91
N TYR A 14 6.68 -20.05 -12.94
CA TYR A 14 6.95 -21.46 -12.60
C TYR A 14 5.76 -22.10 -11.89
N ARG A 15 5.01 -21.32 -11.10
CA ARG A 15 3.81 -21.76 -10.41
C ARG A 15 2.71 -22.26 -11.35
N GLU A 16 2.64 -21.75 -12.58
CA GLU A 16 1.68 -22.24 -13.58
C GLU A 16 2.04 -23.63 -14.16
N GLN A 17 3.22 -24.17 -13.86
CA GLN A 17 3.64 -25.51 -14.29
C GLN A 17 3.19 -26.62 -13.31
N LEU A 18 2.69 -26.23 -12.13
CA LEU A 18 2.22 -27.17 -11.12
C LEU A 18 0.87 -27.77 -11.50
N ASN A 19 0.69 -29.05 -11.19
CA ASN A 19 -0.64 -29.65 -11.15
C ASN A 19 -1.46 -29.09 -9.97
N GLU A 20 -2.77 -29.32 -9.97
CA GLU A 20 -3.68 -28.73 -8.97
C GLU A 20 -3.29 -29.05 -7.51
N GLU A 21 -2.90 -30.29 -7.21
CA GLU A 21 -2.55 -30.72 -5.84
C GLU A 21 -1.27 -30.03 -5.34
N ASN A 22 -0.22 -30.01 -6.17
CA ASN A 22 1.04 -29.35 -5.83
C ASN A 22 0.90 -27.81 -5.81
N LYS A 23 0.02 -27.26 -6.65
CA LYS A 23 -0.29 -25.83 -6.68
C LYS A 23 -0.97 -25.40 -5.38
N GLU A 24 -1.95 -26.16 -4.88
CA GLU A 24 -2.59 -25.88 -3.60
C GLU A 24 -1.55 -25.93 -2.45
N PHE A 25 -0.70 -26.94 -2.43
CA PHE A 25 0.38 -27.06 -1.43
C PHE A 25 1.32 -25.85 -1.46
N TYR A 26 1.74 -25.41 -2.65
CA TYR A 26 2.63 -24.26 -2.81
C TYR A 26 1.95 -22.92 -2.52
N ASP A 27 0.69 -22.76 -2.90
CA ASP A 27 -0.09 -21.54 -2.66
C ASP A 27 -0.20 -21.21 -1.18
N ASP A 28 -0.40 -22.25 -0.37
CA ASP A 28 -0.44 -22.18 1.08
C ASP A 28 0.90 -21.67 1.66
N ILE A 29 2.05 -22.13 1.12
CA ILE A 29 3.38 -21.61 1.49
C ILE A 29 3.50 -20.15 1.08
N LEU A 30 3.17 -19.84 -0.18
CA LEU A 30 3.35 -18.54 -0.80
C LEU A 30 2.58 -17.44 -0.06
N VAL A 31 1.30 -17.67 0.23
CA VAL A 31 0.44 -16.68 0.90
C VAL A 31 0.90 -16.48 2.35
N TYR A 32 1.23 -17.57 3.06
CA TYR A 32 1.67 -17.47 4.44
C TYR A 32 2.99 -16.70 4.58
N ILE A 33 3.99 -17.06 3.77
CA ILE A 33 5.30 -16.40 3.80
C ILE A 33 5.13 -14.93 3.45
N ARG A 34 4.48 -14.57 2.34
CA ARG A 34 4.33 -13.16 1.92
C ARG A 34 3.56 -12.32 2.95
N ALA A 35 2.64 -12.91 3.71
CA ALA A 35 2.02 -12.22 4.84
C ALA A 35 3.01 -12.05 5.99
N LYS A 36 3.67 -13.12 6.43
CA LYS A 36 4.50 -13.11 7.65
C LYS A 36 5.91 -12.53 7.45
N SER A 37 6.36 -12.38 6.22
CA SER A 37 7.69 -11.90 5.85
C SER A 37 7.77 -10.37 5.66
N PHE A 38 6.75 -9.62 6.07
CA PHE A 38 6.65 -8.17 5.82
C PHE A 38 7.88 -7.36 6.29
N PHE A 39 8.57 -7.82 7.34
CA PHE A 39 9.80 -7.19 7.87
C PHE A 39 11.08 -7.96 7.53
N LYS A 40 11.01 -8.95 6.62
CA LYS A 40 12.14 -9.79 6.19
C LYS A 40 12.74 -9.26 4.89
N ASP A 41 13.95 -9.73 4.56
CA ASP A 41 14.60 -9.45 3.28
C ASP A 41 13.80 -10.06 2.12
N GLU A 42 13.09 -9.21 1.36
CA GLU A 42 12.19 -9.62 0.28
C GLU A 42 12.90 -10.47 -0.78
N ARG A 43 14.17 -10.18 -1.08
CA ARG A 43 14.92 -10.96 -2.07
C ARG A 43 15.19 -12.36 -1.56
N GLN A 44 15.68 -12.50 -0.33
CA GLN A 44 15.91 -13.83 0.27
C GLN A 44 14.61 -14.62 0.38
N VAL A 45 13.50 -13.97 0.73
CA VAL A 45 12.17 -14.61 0.77
C VAL A 45 11.81 -15.19 -0.60
N GLU A 46 11.90 -14.38 -1.66
CA GLU A 46 11.51 -14.81 -3.01
C GLU A 46 12.50 -15.82 -3.62
N GLU A 47 13.77 -15.82 -3.20
CA GLU A 47 14.75 -16.86 -3.53
C GLU A 47 14.37 -18.21 -2.90
N SER A 48 14.08 -18.23 -1.60
CA SER A 48 13.65 -19.46 -0.92
C SER A 48 12.31 -19.98 -1.46
N LEU A 49 11.37 -19.10 -1.80
CA LEU A 49 10.11 -19.49 -2.45
C LEU A 49 10.35 -20.13 -3.81
N LEU A 50 11.28 -19.59 -4.61
CA LEU A 50 11.60 -20.15 -5.93
C LEU A 50 12.32 -21.50 -5.83
N GLU A 51 13.18 -21.68 -4.81
CA GLU A 51 13.84 -22.95 -4.51
C GLU A 51 12.79 -24.03 -4.21
N ILE A 52 11.89 -23.80 -3.24
CA ILE A 52 10.79 -24.71 -2.94
C ILE A 52 9.94 -25.02 -4.17
N LEU A 53 9.61 -24.00 -4.96
CA LEU A 53 8.81 -24.19 -6.17
C LEU A 53 9.51 -25.09 -7.19
N THR A 54 10.83 -24.94 -7.36
CA THR A 54 11.62 -25.73 -8.30
C THR A 54 11.73 -27.19 -7.84
N ASP A 55 11.93 -27.41 -6.54
CA ASP A 55 11.94 -28.74 -5.93
C ASP A 55 10.58 -29.45 -6.10
N ILE A 56 9.46 -28.72 -5.96
CA ILE A 56 8.12 -29.26 -6.24
C ILE A 56 8.00 -29.68 -7.71
N ILE A 57 8.47 -28.85 -8.65
CA ILE A 57 8.42 -29.17 -10.09
C ILE A 57 9.26 -30.41 -10.38
N GLU A 58 10.44 -30.54 -9.78
CA GLU A 58 11.29 -31.72 -9.94
C GLU A 58 10.61 -32.99 -9.40
N ALA A 59 10.06 -32.93 -8.19
CA ALA A 59 9.29 -34.03 -7.60
C ALA A 59 8.09 -34.42 -8.48
N GLN A 60 7.35 -33.42 -8.99
CA GLN A 60 6.22 -33.64 -9.89
C GLN A 60 6.63 -34.35 -11.19
N ASN A 61 7.78 -33.99 -11.77
CA ASN A 61 8.32 -34.65 -12.96
C ASN A 61 8.72 -36.11 -12.71
N GLN A 62 8.97 -36.47 -11.45
CA GLN A 62 9.20 -37.85 -10.99
C GLN A 62 7.90 -38.54 -10.51
N GLU A 63 6.73 -37.93 -10.76
CA GLU A 63 5.41 -38.39 -10.29
C GLU A 63 5.28 -38.47 -8.75
N VAL A 64 6.12 -37.72 -8.03
CA VAL A 64 6.09 -37.60 -6.56
C VAL A 64 5.32 -36.35 -6.16
N LYS A 65 4.43 -36.49 -5.15
CA LYS A 65 3.68 -35.36 -4.58
C LYS A 65 4.59 -34.49 -3.72
N ALA A 66 4.34 -33.18 -3.69
CA ALA A 66 5.10 -32.25 -2.84
C ALA A 66 5.08 -32.66 -1.36
N SER A 67 3.92 -33.05 -0.83
CA SER A 67 3.79 -33.50 0.57
C SER A 67 4.69 -34.69 0.89
N ASP A 68 4.84 -35.61 -0.06
CA ASP A 68 5.62 -36.83 0.11
C ASP A 68 7.11 -36.57 -0.06
N TYR A 69 7.48 -35.70 -1.02
CA TYR A 69 8.86 -35.28 -1.25
C TYR A 69 9.45 -34.54 -0.04
N PHE A 70 8.74 -33.54 0.48
CA PHE A 70 9.21 -32.76 1.62
C PHE A 70 9.01 -33.47 2.95
N GLY A 71 8.03 -34.39 3.05
CA GLY A 71 7.66 -35.06 4.30
C GLY A 71 7.21 -34.09 5.41
N LYS A 72 6.85 -32.86 5.04
CA LYS A 72 6.48 -31.75 5.91
C LYS A 72 5.19 -31.11 5.41
N ASN A 73 4.42 -30.55 6.32
CA ASN A 73 3.29 -29.72 5.91
C ASN A 73 3.76 -28.33 5.43
N PRO A 74 2.96 -27.61 4.62
CA PRO A 74 3.29 -26.27 4.12
C PRO A 74 3.72 -25.28 5.21
N LYS A 75 3.13 -25.39 6.40
CA LYS A 75 3.41 -24.49 7.53
C LYS A 75 4.82 -24.69 8.09
N GLU A 76 5.25 -25.94 8.28
CA GLU A 76 6.59 -26.25 8.76
C GLU A 76 7.66 -25.71 7.82
N ILE A 77 7.47 -25.91 6.51
CA ILE A 77 8.37 -25.36 5.47
C ILE A 77 8.42 -23.83 5.57
N SER A 78 7.25 -23.21 5.72
CA SER A 78 7.13 -21.76 5.77
C SER A 78 7.77 -21.14 7.02
N ASP A 79 7.55 -21.76 8.19
CA ASP A 79 8.15 -21.32 9.46
C ASP A 79 9.68 -21.47 9.43
N GLU A 80 10.20 -22.52 8.79
CA GLU A 80 11.65 -22.70 8.56
C GLU A 80 12.24 -21.61 7.67
N ILE A 81 11.59 -21.28 6.54
CA ILE A 81 12.04 -20.20 5.66
C ILE A 81 12.09 -18.88 6.43
N LEU A 82 10.99 -18.50 7.09
CA LEU A 82 10.91 -17.25 7.84
C LEU A 82 11.96 -17.15 8.95
N LYS A 83 12.26 -18.27 9.62
CA LYS A 83 13.28 -18.34 10.67
C LYS A 83 14.68 -18.11 10.12
N ASN A 84 14.97 -18.66 8.93
CA ASN A 84 16.29 -18.59 8.30
C ASN A 84 16.49 -17.31 7.46
N THR A 85 15.42 -16.58 7.13
CA THR A 85 15.52 -15.30 6.42
C THR A 85 15.94 -14.16 7.35
N ASN A 86 16.88 -13.33 6.86
CA ASN A 86 17.30 -12.12 7.55
C ASN A 86 16.18 -11.07 7.65
N GLN A 87 16.31 -10.16 8.60
CA GLN A 87 15.45 -8.97 8.67
C GLN A 87 15.75 -8.05 7.49
N MET A 88 14.75 -7.25 7.09
CA MET A 88 14.91 -6.27 6.03
C MET A 88 16.00 -5.25 6.37
N SER A 89 16.65 -4.70 5.35
CA SER A 89 17.66 -3.66 5.54
C SER A 89 17.05 -2.38 6.13
N PHE A 90 17.84 -1.58 6.84
CA PHE A 90 17.39 -0.29 7.39
C PHE A 90 16.87 0.66 6.30
N LYS A 91 17.47 0.61 5.11
CA LYS A 91 17.05 1.41 3.95
C LYS A 91 15.64 1.01 3.50
N ASP A 92 15.38 -0.29 3.42
CA ASP A 92 14.07 -0.80 2.99
C ASP A 92 13.01 -0.56 4.07
N MET A 93 13.39 -0.62 5.35
CA MET A 93 12.52 -0.24 6.47
C MET A 93 12.09 1.23 6.38
N ILE A 94 13.03 2.15 6.13
CA ILE A 94 12.69 3.56 5.89
C ILE A 94 11.78 3.71 4.67
N LYS A 95 12.08 3.01 3.57
CA LYS A 95 11.28 3.09 2.35
C LYS A 95 9.84 2.63 2.61
N LEU A 96 9.66 1.54 3.35
CA LEU A 96 8.36 1.02 3.76
C LEU A 96 7.61 2.03 4.64
N PHE A 97 8.29 2.58 5.65
CA PHE A 97 7.72 3.60 6.52
C PHE A 97 7.25 4.84 5.74
N LEU A 98 8.10 5.36 4.85
CA LEU A 98 7.79 6.51 3.99
C LEU A 98 6.64 6.21 3.02
N GLY A 99 6.55 4.98 2.50
CA GLY A 99 5.42 4.54 1.68
C GLY A 99 4.10 4.57 2.44
N VAL A 100 4.05 3.96 3.63
CA VAL A 100 2.83 3.96 4.46
C VAL A 100 2.47 5.38 4.89
N MET A 101 3.45 6.17 5.34
CA MET A 101 3.25 7.58 5.69
C MET A 101 2.75 8.41 4.51
N GLY A 102 3.28 8.19 3.31
CA GLY A 102 2.85 8.85 2.09
C GLY A 102 1.38 8.56 1.77
N ILE A 103 0.96 7.29 1.82
CA ILE A 103 -0.45 6.91 1.61
C ILE A 103 -1.33 7.55 2.69
N TYR A 104 -0.90 7.51 3.95
CA TYR A 104 -1.63 8.11 5.05
C TYR A 104 -1.84 9.63 4.85
N ILE A 105 -0.81 10.36 4.42
CA ILE A 105 -0.90 11.80 4.09
C ILE A 105 -1.91 12.04 2.96
N LEU A 106 -1.90 11.22 1.91
CA LEU A 106 -2.81 11.37 0.77
C LEU A 106 -4.28 11.22 1.18
N ILE A 107 -4.57 10.31 2.12
CA ILE A 107 -5.93 10.01 2.56
C ILE A 107 -6.42 11.02 3.61
N THR A 108 -5.55 11.41 4.55
CA THR A 108 -5.97 12.16 5.76
C THR A 108 -5.62 13.65 5.68
N ALA A 109 -4.37 13.99 5.43
CA ALA A 109 -3.90 15.38 5.50
C ALA A 109 -4.22 16.16 4.22
N LEU A 110 -4.03 15.53 3.04
CA LEU A 110 -4.16 16.20 1.74
C LEU A 110 -5.54 16.85 1.51
N PRO A 111 -6.69 16.21 1.86
CA PRO A 111 -8.00 16.86 1.75
C PRO A 111 -8.13 18.11 2.63
N GLY A 112 -7.64 18.07 3.87
CA GLY A 112 -7.68 19.21 4.79
C GLY A 112 -6.81 20.38 4.37
N LEU A 113 -5.75 20.14 3.59
CA LEU A 113 -4.91 21.20 3.02
C LEU A 113 -5.66 22.10 2.03
N ILE A 114 -6.79 21.67 1.47
CA ILE A 114 -7.60 22.50 0.56
C ILE A 114 -8.28 23.64 1.32
N ASN A 115 -8.66 23.41 2.58
CA ASN A 115 -9.36 24.39 3.41
C ASN A 115 -8.36 25.36 4.09
N PRO A 116 -8.43 26.68 3.86
CA PRO A 116 -7.56 27.66 4.52
C PRO A 116 -7.77 27.79 6.03
N SER A 117 -8.95 27.40 6.52
CA SER A 117 -9.33 27.52 7.92
C SER A 117 -8.87 26.35 8.79
N GLU A 118 -8.47 25.24 8.17
CA GLU A 118 -7.97 24.07 8.88
C GLU A 118 -6.46 24.20 9.13
N GLY A 119 -6.08 24.02 10.39
CA GLY A 119 -4.70 23.80 10.81
C GLY A 119 -4.30 22.33 10.67
N LEU A 120 -2.99 22.08 10.63
CA LEU A 120 -2.46 20.72 10.68
C LEU A 120 -2.00 20.43 12.10
N ASP A 121 -2.73 19.56 12.81
CA ASP A 121 -2.36 19.09 14.14
C ASP A 121 -1.37 17.93 14.02
N LEU A 122 -0.09 18.19 14.28
CA LEU A 122 0.96 17.18 14.21
C LEU A 122 0.77 16.08 15.25
N GLY A 123 0.23 16.40 16.43
CA GLY A 123 -0.02 15.41 17.48
C GLY A 123 -1.05 14.38 17.03
N LYS A 124 -2.21 14.85 16.56
CA LYS A 124 -3.26 13.97 16.00
C LYS A 124 -2.76 13.20 14.79
N PHE A 125 -2.00 13.84 13.91
CA PHE A 125 -1.41 13.20 12.74
C PHE A 125 -0.51 12.01 13.11
N PHE A 126 0.44 12.19 14.04
CA PHE A 126 1.37 11.12 14.43
C PHE A 126 0.66 10.00 15.20
N ILE A 127 -0.32 10.31 16.05
CA ILE A 127 -1.07 9.27 16.75
C ILE A 127 -1.89 8.43 15.74
N GLY A 128 -2.58 9.09 14.80
CA GLY A 128 -3.31 8.39 13.76
C GLY A 128 -2.40 7.53 12.88
N LEU A 129 -1.20 8.02 12.54
CA LEU A 129 -0.19 7.24 11.82
C LEU A 129 0.22 5.96 12.59
N VAL A 130 0.44 6.06 13.90
CA VAL A 130 0.77 4.89 14.74
C VAL A 130 -0.39 3.89 14.76
N ILE A 131 -1.64 4.36 14.88
CA ILE A 131 -2.82 3.49 14.84
C ILE A 131 -2.91 2.77 13.49
N THR A 132 -2.70 3.47 12.38
CA THR A 132 -2.68 2.86 11.05
C THR A 132 -1.59 1.80 10.92
N PHE A 133 -0.39 2.02 11.46
CA PHE A 133 0.66 0.99 11.47
C PHE A 133 0.26 -0.25 12.29
N LEU A 134 -0.33 -0.06 13.47
CA LEU A 134 -0.83 -1.17 14.28
C LEU A 134 -1.94 -1.93 13.56
N PHE A 135 -2.86 -1.21 12.92
CA PHE A 135 -3.95 -1.79 12.13
C PHE A 135 -3.41 -2.67 10.98
N ILE A 136 -2.45 -2.16 10.20
CA ILE A 136 -1.79 -2.94 9.13
C ILE A 136 -1.16 -4.21 9.71
N GLY A 137 -0.45 -4.11 10.85
CA GLY A 137 0.14 -5.26 11.52
C GLY A 137 -0.89 -6.31 11.94
N VAL A 138 -2.05 -5.89 12.45
CA VAL A 138 -3.17 -6.78 12.80
C VAL A 138 -3.70 -7.50 11.55
N ILE A 139 -3.94 -6.77 10.46
CA ILE A 139 -4.43 -7.35 9.19
C ILE A 139 -3.45 -8.39 8.65
N ILE A 140 -2.16 -8.05 8.58
CA ILE A 140 -1.12 -8.96 8.10
C ILE A 140 -1.08 -10.25 8.95
N ASN A 141 -1.13 -10.10 10.28
CA ASN A 141 -1.10 -11.23 11.19
C ASN A 141 -2.34 -12.14 11.02
N LEU A 142 -3.53 -11.53 10.85
CA LEU A 142 -4.76 -12.27 10.60
C LEU A 142 -4.69 -13.07 9.31
N VAL A 143 -4.31 -12.43 8.19
CA VAL A 143 -4.17 -13.10 6.90
C VAL A 143 -3.25 -14.31 7.03
N GLY A 144 -2.03 -14.12 7.56
CA GLY A 144 -1.08 -15.21 7.72
C GLY A 144 -1.59 -16.34 8.60
N ASN A 145 -2.24 -16.06 9.73
CA ASN A 145 -2.74 -17.13 10.61
C ASN A 145 -3.92 -17.90 10.02
N THR A 146 -4.63 -17.32 9.06
CA THR A 146 -5.80 -17.95 8.45
C THR A 146 -5.53 -18.73 7.18
N VAL A 147 -4.31 -18.66 6.62
CA VAL A 147 -3.95 -19.45 5.43
C VAL A 147 -4.20 -20.93 5.66
N TYR A 148 -3.69 -21.47 6.77
CA TYR A 148 -3.89 -22.87 7.15
C TYR A 148 -5.21 -23.16 7.87
N SER A 149 -6.14 -22.19 7.92
CA SER A 149 -7.45 -22.36 8.53
C SER A 149 -8.54 -22.32 7.47
N ASN A 150 -9.38 -23.36 7.41
CA ASN A 150 -10.41 -23.56 6.38
C ASN A 150 -11.63 -22.60 6.49
N LYS A 151 -11.41 -21.30 6.77
CA LYS A 151 -12.43 -20.30 7.12
C LYS A 151 -12.36 -19.02 6.26
N SER A 152 -12.04 -19.15 4.98
CA SER A 152 -11.79 -18.02 4.05
C SER A 152 -12.91 -16.95 4.01
N LYS A 153 -14.19 -17.32 3.96
CA LYS A 153 -15.30 -16.34 3.94
C LYS A 153 -15.45 -15.53 5.23
N LYS A 154 -15.10 -16.11 6.39
CA LYS A 154 -15.13 -15.40 7.68
C LYS A 154 -13.98 -14.40 7.79
N LEU A 155 -12.84 -14.68 7.17
CA LEU A 155 -11.68 -13.79 7.14
C LEU A 155 -12.01 -12.48 6.42
N THR A 156 -12.58 -12.53 5.21
CA THR A 156 -12.92 -11.33 4.45
C THR A 156 -13.88 -10.43 5.23
N PHE A 157 -14.94 -10.99 5.82
CA PHE A 157 -15.88 -10.23 6.65
C PHE A 157 -15.18 -9.61 7.87
N THR A 158 -14.29 -10.36 8.53
CA THR A 158 -13.53 -9.85 9.69
C THR A 158 -12.60 -8.71 9.30
N ILE A 159 -11.89 -8.81 8.18
CA ILE A 159 -11.02 -7.74 7.65
C ILE A 159 -11.84 -6.49 7.33
N CYS A 160 -12.99 -6.64 6.64
CA CYS A 160 -13.87 -5.51 6.34
C CYS A 160 -14.40 -4.83 7.61
N ALA A 161 -14.84 -5.62 8.60
CA ALA A 161 -15.32 -5.09 9.88
C ALA A 161 -14.22 -4.32 10.64
N LEU A 162 -13.00 -4.85 10.66
CA LEU A 162 -11.84 -4.19 11.24
C LEU A 162 -11.48 -2.89 10.51
N PHE A 163 -11.52 -2.89 9.17
CA PHE A 163 -11.29 -1.67 8.38
C PHE A 163 -12.33 -0.58 8.67
N CYS A 164 -13.62 -0.95 8.75
CA CYS A 164 -14.65 0.01 9.15
C CYS A 164 -14.42 0.55 10.57
N LEU A 165 -13.98 -0.31 11.51
CA LEU A 165 -13.66 0.09 12.87
C LEU A 165 -12.46 1.05 12.93
N ASP A 166 -11.42 0.81 12.14
CA ASP A 166 -10.26 1.70 12.01
C ASP A 166 -10.67 3.08 11.47
N MET A 167 -11.49 3.12 10.42
CA MET A 167 -12.02 4.37 9.88
C MET A 167 -12.87 5.15 10.90
N ILE A 168 -13.72 4.46 11.67
CA ILE A 168 -14.50 5.08 12.75
C ILE A 168 -13.56 5.64 13.81
N LEU A 169 -12.50 4.92 14.17
CA LEU A 169 -11.53 5.35 15.17
C LEU A 169 -10.79 6.61 14.71
N ILE A 170 -10.27 6.64 13.49
CA ILE A 170 -9.56 7.80 12.90
C ILE A 170 -10.48 9.03 12.84
N ILE A 171 -11.73 8.88 12.38
CA ILE A 171 -12.68 10.01 12.32
C ILE A 171 -13.07 10.48 13.73
N SER A 172 -13.27 9.54 14.67
CA SER A 172 -13.64 9.89 16.05
C SER A 172 -12.50 10.61 16.78
N MET A 173 -11.24 10.28 16.47
CA MET A 173 -10.07 10.93 17.08
C MET A 173 -10.07 12.44 16.88
N GLU A 174 -10.54 12.94 15.74
CA GLU A 174 -10.60 14.39 15.50
C GLU A 174 -11.44 15.12 16.54
N LYS A 175 -12.53 14.48 17.01
CA LYS A 175 -13.48 15.04 17.99
C LYS A 175 -13.05 14.83 19.43
N PHE A 176 -12.45 13.67 19.75
CA PHE A 176 -12.15 13.29 21.14
C PHE A 176 -10.78 13.75 21.63
N LEU A 177 -9.79 13.89 20.74
CA LEU A 177 -8.46 14.35 21.15
C LEU A 177 -8.43 15.87 21.25
N PRO A 178 -7.86 16.42 22.34
CA PRO A 178 -7.57 17.84 22.40
C PRO A 178 -6.55 18.20 21.32
N THR A 179 -6.60 19.45 20.85
CA THR A 179 -5.56 20.00 19.99
C THR A 179 -4.23 19.98 20.74
N MET A 180 -3.21 19.35 20.16
CA MET A 180 -1.91 19.20 20.80
C MET A 180 -0.89 20.16 20.21
N PHE A 181 -0.66 20.06 18.91
CA PHE A 181 0.32 20.89 18.20
C PHE A 181 -0.23 21.29 16.84
N GLU A 182 -1.04 22.34 16.81
CA GLU A 182 -1.67 22.85 15.60
C GLU A 182 -0.84 23.93 14.93
N ILE A 183 -0.44 23.66 13.68
CA ILE A 183 0.13 24.66 12.79
C ILE A 183 -1.01 25.24 11.96
N LYS A 184 -1.33 26.51 12.19
CA LYS A 184 -2.31 27.22 11.35
C LYS A 184 -1.77 27.40 9.95
N LEU A 185 -2.45 26.83 8.97
CA LEU A 185 -2.05 26.91 7.56
C LEU A 185 -2.63 28.14 6.86
N THR A 186 -2.77 29.27 7.56
CA THR A 186 -3.34 30.49 6.97
C THR A 186 -2.29 31.29 6.20
N GLY A 187 -2.68 31.88 5.06
CA GLY A 187 -1.84 32.79 4.28
C GLY A 187 -0.53 32.16 3.79
N VAL A 188 0.58 32.90 3.91
CA VAL A 188 1.90 32.52 3.37
C VAL A 188 2.44 31.23 3.98
N VAL A 189 2.22 31.00 5.28
CA VAL A 189 2.68 29.78 5.97
C VAL A 189 2.07 28.53 5.32
N GLY A 190 0.75 28.56 5.08
CA GLY A 190 0.06 27.47 4.39
C GLY A 190 0.58 27.24 2.98
N ILE A 191 0.84 28.31 2.23
CA ILE A 191 1.38 28.21 0.87
C ILE A 191 2.76 27.53 0.88
N ILE A 192 3.65 27.91 1.80
CA ILE A 192 4.98 27.30 1.93
C ILE A 192 4.86 25.80 2.25
N VAL A 193 4.05 25.44 3.25
CA VAL A 193 3.87 24.03 3.67
C VAL A 193 3.28 23.19 2.53
N ILE A 194 2.22 23.67 1.87
CA ILE A 194 1.58 22.96 0.75
C ILE A 194 2.54 22.83 -0.42
N SER A 195 3.36 23.85 -0.70
CA SER A 195 4.35 23.80 -1.78
C SER A 195 5.43 22.75 -1.50
N ILE A 196 5.95 22.68 -0.28
CA ILE A 196 6.92 21.66 0.13
C ILE A 196 6.32 20.26 0.01
N LEU A 197 5.13 20.04 0.59
CA LEU A 197 4.45 18.75 0.53
C LEU A 197 4.13 18.34 -0.91
N GLY A 198 3.66 19.28 -1.74
CA GLY A 198 3.37 19.04 -3.15
C GLY A 198 4.61 18.67 -3.96
N ILE A 199 5.72 19.40 -3.80
CA ILE A 199 6.99 19.11 -4.48
C ILE A 199 7.50 17.73 -4.06
N VAL A 200 7.53 17.44 -2.76
CA VAL A 200 7.96 16.12 -2.24
C VAL A 200 7.06 15.01 -2.78
N GLY A 201 5.73 15.21 -2.74
CA GLY A 201 4.75 14.26 -3.26
C GLY A 201 4.90 14.01 -4.76
N ILE A 202 5.15 15.05 -5.56
CA ILE A 202 5.39 14.93 -7.00
C ILE A 202 6.71 14.18 -7.27
N ILE A 203 7.80 14.55 -6.61
CA ILE A 203 9.10 13.88 -6.77
C ILE A 203 8.98 12.39 -6.43
N TYR A 204 8.29 12.08 -5.33
CA TYR A 204 8.09 10.70 -4.91
C TYR A 204 7.16 9.94 -5.87
N GLY A 205 6.06 10.55 -6.30
CA GLY A 205 5.12 9.97 -7.28
C GLY A 205 5.73 9.71 -8.65
N LEU A 206 6.67 10.54 -9.10
CA LEU A 206 7.41 10.31 -10.34
C LEU A 206 8.44 9.17 -10.22
N LYS A 207 8.98 8.93 -9.02
CA LYS A 207 9.95 7.86 -8.77
C LYS A 207 9.30 6.50 -8.53
N GLU A 208 8.18 6.47 -7.81
CA GLU A 208 7.53 5.24 -7.37
C GLU A 208 6.27 4.96 -8.18
N LYS A 209 6.26 3.83 -8.90
CA LYS A 209 5.18 3.43 -9.83
C LYS A 209 3.79 3.43 -9.17
N LEU A 210 3.69 2.97 -7.92
CA LEU A 210 2.44 2.95 -7.16
C LEU A 210 1.91 4.37 -6.88
N PHE A 211 2.81 5.33 -6.63
CA PHE A 211 2.43 6.71 -6.31
C PHE A 211 2.19 7.55 -7.56
N TYR A 212 2.66 7.11 -8.72
CA TYR A 212 2.46 7.81 -9.99
C TYR A 212 0.98 8.09 -10.29
N SER A 213 0.10 7.12 -10.03
CA SER A 213 -1.34 7.30 -10.23
C SER A 213 -1.94 8.41 -9.37
N PHE A 214 -1.33 8.73 -8.21
CA PHE A 214 -1.80 9.77 -7.30
C PHE A 214 -1.36 11.18 -7.70
N LEU A 215 -0.50 11.35 -8.72
CA LEU A 215 -0.05 12.66 -9.17
C LEU A 215 -1.18 13.64 -9.50
N PRO A 216 -2.27 13.26 -10.21
CA PRO A 216 -3.39 14.17 -10.46
C PRO A 216 -4.02 14.68 -9.17
N ILE A 217 -4.19 13.80 -8.17
CA ILE A 217 -4.78 14.14 -6.87
C ILE A 217 -3.88 15.10 -6.10
N ILE A 218 -2.56 14.83 -6.05
CA ILE A 218 -1.58 15.69 -5.39
C ILE A 218 -1.57 17.07 -6.03
N VAL A 219 -1.47 17.15 -7.36
CA VAL A 219 -1.41 18.41 -8.10
C VAL A 219 -2.70 19.22 -7.90
N VAL A 220 -3.87 18.61 -8.03
CA VAL A 220 -5.15 19.30 -7.84
C VAL A 220 -5.32 19.77 -6.40
N ALA A 221 -5.05 18.92 -5.40
CA ALA A 221 -5.19 19.33 -4.00
C ALA A 221 -4.23 20.46 -3.61
N CYS A 222 -2.96 20.37 -4.01
CA CYS A 222 -1.98 21.42 -3.74
C CYS A 222 -2.31 22.73 -4.45
N THR A 223 -2.73 22.67 -5.71
CA THR A 223 -3.12 23.88 -6.46
C THR A 223 -4.34 24.55 -5.85
N LEU A 224 -5.41 23.81 -5.57
CA LEU A 224 -6.59 24.35 -4.90
C LEU A 224 -6.25 24.92 -3.51
N GLY A 225 -5.42 24.22 -2.74
CA GLY A 225 -4.97 24.68 -1.43
C GLY A 225 -4.19 26.00 -1.49
N ILE A 226 -3.31 26.19 -2.48
CA ILE A 226 -2.57 27.44 -2.68
C ILE A 226 -3.52 28.55 -3.16
N LEU A 227 -4.35 28.26 -4.17
CA LEU A 227 -5.28 29.23 -4.74
C LEU A 227 -6.28 29.75 -3.69
N ASN A 228 -6.77 28.92 -2.77
CA ASN A 228 -7.65 29.35 -1.69
C ASN A 228 -6.99 30.29 -0.67
N ARG A 229 -5.65 30.40 -0.66
CA ARG A 229 -4.87 31.21 0.30
C ARG A 229 -4.35 32.52 -0.29
N LEU A 230 -4.37 32.67 -1.61
CA LEU A 230 -3.95 33.88 -2.31
C LEU A 230 -5.11 34.88 -2.38
N GLU A 231 -4.86 36.14 -2.01
CA GLU A 231 -5.92 37.15 -1.96
C GLU A 231 -6.47 37.52 -3.34
N PHE A 232 -5.61 37.52 -4.37
CA PHE A 232 -5.99 37.89 -5.73
C PHE A 232 -6.84 36.83 -6.45
N THR A 233 -6.78 35.56 -6.01
CA THR A 233 -7.56 34.44 -6.57
C THR A 233 -8.89 34.22 -5.86
N LYS A 234 -9.15 34.90 -4.73
CA LYS A 234 -10.44 34.81 -4.04
C LYS A 234 -11.60 35.19 -4.95
N PHE A 235 -11.42 36.20 -5.80
CA PHE A 235 -12.42 36.56 -6.82
C PHE A 235 -12.61 35.46 -7.86
N LEU A 236 -11.56 34.75 -8.25
CA LEU A 236 -11.65 33.65 -9.22
C LEU A 236 -12.24 32.35 -8.65
N ILE A 237 -12.21 32.16 -7.33
CA ILE A 237 -12.64 30.91 -6.68
C ILE A 237 -14.00 31.07 -5.98
N ASN A 238 -14.28 32.22 -5.37
CA ASN A 238 -15.50 32.43 -4.59
C ASN A 238 -16.69 32.86 -5.46
N GLU A 239 -16.44 33.36 -6.68
CA GLU A 239 -17.47 33.59 -7.69
C GLU A 239 -18.01 32.23 -8.21
N GLU A 240 -19.30 32.18 -8.58
CA GLU A 240 -20.00 30.95 -8.97
C GLU A 240 -19.26 30.02 -9.96
N PRO A 241 -18.65 30.51 -11.06
CA PRO A 241 -17.89 29.63 -11.95
C PRO A 241 -16.64 29.05 -11.29
N GLY A 242 -15.95 29.83 -10.45
CA GLY A 242 -14.76 29.44 -9.71
C GLY A 242 -14.99 28.34 -8.68
N LYS A 243 -16.09 28.48 -7.95
CA LYS A 243 -16.50 27.52 -6.92
C LYS A 243 -16.86 26.18 -7.54
N THR A 244 -17.56 26.22 -8.67
CA THR A 244 -17.93 25.03 -9.44
C THR A 244 -16.68 24.32 -10.00
N ILE A 245 -15.73 25.07 -10.57
CA ILE A 245 -14.46 24.52 -11.07
C ILE A 245 -13.68 23.81 -9.95
N SER A 246 -13.61 24.43 -8.77
CA SER A 246 -12.89 23.87 -7.61
C SER A 246 -13.51 22.57 -7.10
N ILE A 247 -14.85 22.49 -7.09
CA ILE A 247 -15.59 21.29 -6.68
C ILE A 247 -15.40 20.16 -7.71
N VAL A 248 -15.42 20.48 -9.01
CA VAL A 248 -15.35 19.50 -10.10
C VAL A 248 -13.91 18.99 -10.34
N ALA A 249 -12.89 19.78 -10.01
CA ALA A 249 -11.49 19.42 -10.21
C ALA A 249 -11.07 18.14 -9.47
N MET A 250 -11.53 17.94 -8.23
CA MET A 250 -11.16 16.77 -7.43
C MET A 250 -11.77 15.46 -7.97
N PRO A 251 -13.06 15.38 -8.33
CA PRO A 251 -13.61 14.26 -9.08
C PRO A 251 -12.85 13.94 -10.37
N ILE A 252 -12.47 14.96 -11.16
CA ILE A 252 -11.64 14.75 -12.37
C ILE A 252 -10.29 14.12 -12.01
N ALA A 253 -9.64 14.58 -10.94
CA ALA A 253 -8.39 14.00 -10.47
C ALA A 253 -8.54 12.51 -10.09
N PHE A 254 -9.65 12.13 -9.46
CA PHE A 254 -9.96 10.72 -9.16
C PHE A 254 -10.22 9.88 -10.42
N ILE A 255 -10.90 10.44 -11.43
CA ILE A 255 -11.08 9.78 -12.72
C ILE A 255 -9.72 9.53 -13.39
N LEU A 256 -8.83 10.52 -13.38
CA LEU A 256 -7.47 10.39 -13.91
C LEU A 256 -6.65 9.35 -13.12
N PHE A 257 -6.74 9.35 -11.79
CA PHE A 257 -6.13 8.32 -10.93
C PHE A 257 -6.57 6.92 -11.35
N TYR A 258 -7.88 6.73 -11.56
CA TYR A 258 -8.43 5.44 -11.99
C TYR A 258 -7.93 5.06 -13.39
N LEU A 259 -7.98 5.97 -14.36
CA LEU A 259 -7.53 5.73 -15.73
C LEU A 259 -6.05 5.37 -15.81
N ILE A 260 -5.18 6.10 -15.10
CA ILE A 260 -3.75 5.82 -15.06
C ILE A 260 -3.50 4.44 -14.44
N THR A 261 -4.17 4.13 -13.33
CA THR A 261 -4.06 2.82 -12.67
C THR A 261 -4.53 1.69 -13.60
N TYR A 262 -5.64 1.89 -14.30
CA TYR A 262 -6.16 0.93 -15.28
C TYR A 262 -5.16 0.68 -16.41
N LEU A 263 -4.60 1.73 -17.01
CA LEU A 263 -3.59 1.60 -18.07
C LEU A 263 -2.35 0.84 -17.59
N GLN A 264 -1.85 1.15 -16.38
CA GLN A 264 -0.70 0.45 -15.81
C GLN A 264 -0.95 -1.04 -15.60
N THR A 265 -2.15 -1.42 -15.15
CA THR A 265 -2.51 -2.84 -14.95
C THR A 265 -2.71 -3.57 -16.28
N ARG A 266 -3.31 -2.92 -17.28
CA ARG A 266 -3.48 -3.47 -18.63
C ARG A 266 -2.13 -3.72 -19.31
N ASP A 267 -1.22 -2.75 -19.25
CA ASP A 267 0.12 -2.90 -19.85
C ASP A 267 0.93 -4.02 -19.20
N LYS A 268 0.71 -4.29 -17.91
CA LYS A 268 1.31 -5.44 -17.22
C LYS A 268 0.77 -6.76 -17.77
N LYS A 269 -0.56 -6.91 -17.84
CA LYS A 269 -1.21 -8.11 -18.39
C LYS A 269 -0.79 -8.41 -19.83
N ASN A 270 -0.71 -7.38 -20.68
CA ASN A 270 -0.32 -7.55 -22.08
C ASN A 270 1.13 -8.05 -22.24
N LYS A 271 2.04 -7.64 -21.34
CA LYS A 271 3.43 -8.13 -21.32
C LYS A 271 3.54 -9.56 -20.81
N GLU A 272 2.68 -9.95 -19.87
CA GLU A 272 2.61 -11.33 -19.36
C GLU A 272 2.01 -12.29 -20.41
N SER A 273 1.08 -11.84 -21.25
CA SER A 273 0.48 -12.68 -22.32
C SER A 273 1.32 -12.85 -23.59
N GLN A 274 2.43 -12.11 -23.73
CA GLN A 274 3.33 -12.16 -24.90
C GLN A 274 4.64 -12.92 -24.62
N LYS A 275 4.83 -13.42 -23.39
CA LYS A 275 5.93 -14.31 -22.99
C LYS A 275 5.42 -15.73 -22.89
#